data_AF-A0A422QEK1-F1
#
_entry.id   AF-A0A422QEK1-F1
#
_cell.length_a   1.000
_cell.length_b   1.000
_cell.length_c   1.000
_cell.angle_alpha   90.00
_cell.angle_beta   90.00
_cell.angle_gamma   90.00
#
_symmetry.space_group_name_H-M   'P 1'
#
loop_
_entity.id
_entity.type
_entity.pdbx_description
1 polymer ?
#
loop_
_entity_poly.entity_id
_entity_poly.type
_entity_poly.pdbx_seq_one_letter_code
_entity_poly.pdbx_strand_id
1 'polypeptide(L)'
;MKNLKIGARLGLAFTVVLALLLAMAATSLTRMQTAGDLTYRLVNTSTKNQFTTSEWRKLVEVNDAMIGTIYHAGDAGVVAQLEPRLRANVRQADALQADVDANLLNAKVRVFLDRAKELRGAYDGARDAVLEAKLAGDPARLEQAYHVQFVPRAHAFEAALTEFAKRQGTATAGVGTTILKSYAETRIILLVLAVAAVALGAGFAWFITRSITAPLRHAVEVAERVADGDLGSRVEARGRDEVAQLMEALGRMNANLATIVGQVRDGSAAIAQASGEIASGNQDLSSRTEQQAGSLEETAASMEELTSTVRQNTEHARRANGLAASAAGVAGEGGKMVDEVVGTMGRIDASSQRIVDIIGVIDGIA
;
A
#
# COMPACT_ATOMS: atom_id res chain seq x y z
N MET A 1 15.89 5.24 -4.82
CA MET A 1 15.03 4.39 -3.95
C MET A 1 14.10 3.41 -4.69
N LYS A 2 13.92 3.47 -6.02
CA LYS A 2 13.07 2.51 -6.78
C LYS A 2 13.52 1.03 -6.75
N ASN A 3 14.66 0.74 -6.13
CA ASN A 3 15.23 -0.61 -6.00
C ASN A 3 15.12 -1.16 -4.57
N LEU A 4 14.54 -0.39 -3.64
CA LEU A 4 14.35 -0.86 -2.26
C LEU A 4 13.11 -1.74 -2.19
N LYS A 5 13.21 -2.81 -1.41
CA LYS A 5 12.07 -3.66 -1.04
C LYS A 5 10.95 -2.86 -0.36
N ILE A 6 9.70 -3.27 -0.51
CA ILE A 6 8.53 -2.61 0.10
C ILE A 6 8.73 -2.44 1.63
N GLY A 7 9.18 -3.50 2.30
CA GLY A 7 9.43 -3.49 3.74
C GLY A 7 10.48 -2.45 4.16
N ALA A 8 11.56 -2.27 3.37
CA ALA A 8 12.58 -1.28 3.65
C ALA A 8 12.07 0.15 3.48
N ARG A 9 11.20 0.40 2.50
CA ARG A 9 10.57 1.73 2.28
C ARG A 9 9.63 2.09 3.43
N LEU A 10 8.77 1.15 3.82
CA LEU A 10 7.84 1.34 4.95
C LEU A 10 8.62 1.51 6.25
N GLY A 11 9.62 0.65 6.50
CA GLY A 11 10.50 0.75 7.66
C GLY A 11 11.14 2.13 7.77
N LEU A 12 11.78 2.63 6.69
CA LEU A 12 12.38 3.97 6.68
C LEU A 12 11.36 5.08 6.98
N ALA A 13 10.18 5.05 6.36
CA ALA A 13 9.14 6.05 6.59
C ALA A 13 8.69 6.06 8.06
N PHE A 14 8.39 4.89 8.64
CA PHE A 14 8.00 4.78 10.03
C PHE A 14 9.13 5.15 10.99
N THR A 15 10.37 4.73 10.72
CA THR A 15 11.53 5.06 11.56
C THR A 15 11.75 6.56 11.62
N VAL A 16 11.63 7.29 10.50
CA VAL A 16 11.80 8.75 10.50
C VAL A 16 10.70 9.43 11.32
N VAL A 17 9.44 9.03 11.15
CA VAL A 17 8.32 9.60 11.92
C VAL A 17 8.45 9.29 13.41
N LEU A 18 8.78 8.04 13.77
CA LEU A 18 8.99 7.62 15.16
C LEU A 18 10.20 8.33 15.79
N ALA A 19 11.30 8.49 15.06
CA ALA A 19 12.46 9.23 15.54
C ALA A 19 12.13 10.70 15.82
N LEU A 20 11.30 11.34 14.98
CA LEU A 20 10.82 12.70 15.22
C LEU A 20 9.90 12.78 16.43
N LEU A 21 8.99 11.82 16.62
CA LEU A 21 8.13 11.76 17.80
C LEU A 21 8.96 11.58 19.09
N LEU A 22 9.98 10.73 19.06
CA LEU A 22 10.92 10.56 20.18
C LEU A 22 11.71 11.83 20.45
N ALA A 23 12.21 12.50 19.40
CA ALA A 23 12.92 13.77 19.54
C ALA A 23 12.02 14.87 20.12
N MET A 24 10.75 14.94 19.70
CA MET A 24 9.74 15.84 20.26
C MET A 24 9.48 15.54 21.74
N ALA A 25 9.25 14.28 22.08
CA ALA A 25 9.02 13.86 23.47
C ALA A 25 10.23 14.19 24.36
N ALA A 26 11.44 13.82 23.93
CA ALA A 26 12.67 14.11 24.67
C ALA A 26 12.90 15.61 24.86
N THR A 27 12.69 16.41 23.81
CA THR A 27 12.79 17.88 23.89
C THR A 27 11.72 18.46 24.83
N SER A 28 10.49 17.96 24.76
CA SER A 28 9.41 18.40 25.65
C SER A 28 9.71 18.07 27.12
N LEU A 29 10.16 16.85 27.43
CA LEU A 29 10.48 16.44 28.79
C LEU A 29 11.62 17.29 29.37
N THR A 30 12.71 17.46 28.64
CA THR A 30 13.88 18.24 29.10
C THR A 30 13.54 19.72 29.31
N ARG A 31 12.77 20.32 28.40
CA ARG A 31 12.29 21.71 28.54
C ARG A 31 11.31 21.86 29.69
N MET A 32 10.42 20.89 29.91
CA MET A 32 9.47 20.91 31.01
C MET A 32 10.16 20.76 32.38
N GLN A 33 11.18 19.90 32.48
CA GLN A 33 12.03 19.80 33.68
C GLN A 33 12.74 21.12 33.97
N THR A 34 13.35 21.74 32.94
CA THR A 34 14.02 23.04 33.09
C THR A 34 13.04 24.13 33.55
N ALA A 35 11.83 24.17 32.99
CA ALA A 35 10.79 25.11 33.42
C ALA A 35 10.33 24.85 34.86
N GLY A 36 10.22 23.58 35.26
CA GLY A 36 9.94 23.15 36.63
C GLY A 36 11.00 23.64 37.61
N ASP A 37 12.28 23.43 37.30
CA ASP A 37 13.41 23.86 38.14
C ASP A 37 13.46 25.38 38.29
N LEU A 38 13.27 26.13 37.19
CA LEU A 38 13.23 27.59 37.23
C LEU A 38 12.05 28.10 38.06
N THR A 39 10.88 27.47 37.93
CA THR A 39 9.68 27.82 38.72
C THR A 39 9.90 27.50 40.20
N TYR A 40 10.51 26.36 40.51
CA TYR A 40 10.87 25.99 41.87
C TYR A 40 11.83 27.02 42.49
N ARG A 41 12.88 27.42 41.77
CA ARG A 41 13.84 28.45 42.20
C ARG A 41 13.20 29.84 42.35
N LEU A 42 12.23 30.17 41.48
CA LEU A 42 11.48 31.41 41.61
C LEU A 42 10.71 31.42 42.93
N VAL A 43 9.88 30.41 43.18
CA VAL A 43 9.00 30.34 44.35
C VAL A 43 9.77 30.12 45.65
N ASN A 44 10.58 29.07 45.71
CA ASN A 44 11.18 28.61 46.96
C ASN A 44 12.49 29.31 47.34
N THR A 45 13.10 30.05 46.41
CA THR A 45 14.36 30.75 46.66
C THR A 45 14.23 32.25 46.42
N SER A 46 13.92 32.67 45.20
CA SER A 46 13.98 34.10 44.83
C SER A 46 12.88 34.92 45.52
N THR A 47 11.65 34.43 45.46
CA THR A 47 10.47 35.03 46.11
C THR A 47 10.55 34.91 47.63
N LYS A 48 10.97 33.75 48.15
CA LYS A 48 11.24 33.57 49.59
C LYS A 48 12.23 34.63 50.09
N ASN A 49 13.41 34.74 49.47
CA ASN A 49 14.43 35.72 49.87
C ASN A 49 13.93 37.16 49.75
N GLN A 50 13.10 37.48 48.74
CA GLN A 50 12.49 38.79 48.61
C GLN A 50 11.54 39.11 49.78
N PHE A 51 10.70 38.16 50.18
CA PHE A 51 9.84 38.31 51.36
C PHE A 51 10.68 38.43 52.65
N THR A 52 11.66 37.53 52.86
CA THR A 52 12.56 37.57 54.03
C THR A 52 13.30 38.91 54.12
N THR A 53 13.79 39.42 52.99
CA THR A 53 14.47 40.74 52.92
C THR A 53 13.51 41.89 53.25
N SER A 54 12.26 41.80 52.79
CA SER A 54 11.25 42.82 53.05
C SER A 54 10.87 42.87 54.54
N GLU A 55 10.71 41.71 55.17
CA GLU A 55 10.47 41.61 56.61
C GLU A 55 11.69 42.09 57.42
N TRP A 56 12.91 41.74 57.00
CA TRP A 56 14.13 42.24 57.66
C TRP A 56 14.19 43.76 57.63
N ARG A 57 13.97 44.38 56.46
CA ARG A 57 13.95 45.83 56.31
C ARG A 57 12.87 46.48 57.18
N LYS A 58 11.67 45.90 57.24
CA LYS A 58 10.58 46.39 58.08
C LYS A 58 10.94 46.36 59.56
N LEU A 59 11.63 45.33 60.04
CA LEU A 59 12.08 45.28 61.44
C LEU A 59 13.13 46.36 61.74
N VAL A 60 14.03 46.65 60.80
CA VAL A 60 15.01 47.74 60.93
C VAL A 60 14.30 49.09 60.99
N GLU A 61 13.39 49.37 60.07
CA GLU A 61 12.60 50.62 60.04
C GLU A 61 11.79 50.82 61.33
N VAL A 62 11.15 49.76 61.82
CA VAL A 62 10.43 49.79 63.10
C VAL A 62 11.37 50.01 64.29
N ASN A 63 12.56 49.41 64.29
CA ASN A 63 13.56 49.63 65.34
C ASN A 63 14.09 51.06 65.33
N ASP A 64 14.29 51.64 64.14
CA ASP A 64 14.78 53.02 64.01
C ASP A 64 13.76 54.01 64.54
N ALA A 65 12.47 53.79 64.25
CA ALA A 65 11.37 54.54 64.85
C ALA A 65 11.28 54.35 66.38
N MET A 66 11.51 53.13 66.88
CA MET A 66 11.55 52.88 68.33
C MET A 66 12.72 53.60 69.00
N ILE A 67 13.91 53.64 68.39
CA ILE A 67 15.06 54.38 68.93
C ILE A 67 14.79 55.88 68.94
N GLY A 68 14.19 56.44 67.88
CA GLY A 68 13.74 57.83 67.88
C GLY A 68 12.73 58.12 69.00
N THR A 69 11.80 57.19 69.25
CA THR A 69 10.83 57.29 70.35
C THR A 69 11.53 57.23 71.72
N ILE A 70 12.48 56.31 71.91
CA ILE A 70 13.27 56.18 73.14
C ILE A 70 14.09 57.45 73.39
N TYR A 71 14.70 58.03 72.36
CA TYR A 71 15.42 59.29 72.46
C TYR A 71 14.51 60.40 73.02
N HIS A 72 13.33 60.59 72.44
CA HIS A 72 12.37 61.64 72.86
C HIS A 72 11.58 61.33 74.15
N ALA A 73 11.53 60.08 74.61
CA ALA A 73 10.72 59.69 75.76
C ALA A 73 11.21 60.33 77.07
N GLY A 74 10.38 61.10 77.76
CA GLY A 74 10.68 61.61 79.10
C GLY A 74 10.41 60.59 80.23
N ASP A 75 9.55 59.61 79.97
CA ASP A 75 9.10 58.60 80.93
C ASP A 75 9.90 57.29 80.81
N ALA A 76 10.48 56.84 81.92
CA ALA A 76 11.19 55.56 82.01
C ALA A 76 10.29 54.35 81.70
N GLY A 77 8.97 54.45 81.92
CA GLY A 77 7.99 53.42 81.59
C GLY A 77 7.92 53.12 80.08
N VAL A 78 8.10 54.14 79.23
CA VAL A 78 8.14 53.97 77.76
C VAL A 78 9.40 53.19 77.35
N VAL A 79 10.55 53.52 77.95
CA VAL A 79 11.81 52.82 77.67
C VAL A 79 11.73 51.35 78.10
N ALA A 80 11.18 51.08 79.28
CA ALA A 80 10.99 49.72 79.81
C ALA A 80 10.06 48.85 78.95
N GLN A 81 9.08 49.45 78.27
CA GLN A 81 8.20 48.73 77.34
C GLN A 81 8.85 48.48 75.98
N LEU A 82 9.63 49.44 75.46
CA LEU A 82 10.19 49.37 74.11
C LEU A 82 11.50 48.55 74.06
N GLU A 83 12.34 48.58 75.09
CA GLU A 83 13.62 47.87 75.09
C GLU A 83 13.48 46.36 74.79
N PRO A 84 12.61 45.58 75.48
CA PRO A 84 12.49 44.15 75.21
C PRO A 84 12.01 43.87 73.79
N ARG A 85 11.12 44.72 73.28
CA ARG A 85 10.54 44.62 71.94
C ARG A 85 11.58 44.91 70.85
N LEU A 86 12.41 45.94 71.06
CA LEU A 86 13.56 46.24 70.22
C LEU A 86 14.54 45.08 70.20
N ARG A 87 14.94 44.53 71.36
CA ARG A 87 15.85 43.37 71.42
C ARG A 87 15.26 42.13 70.74
N ALA A 88 13.95 41.92 70.82
CA ALA A 88 13.28 40.85 70.11
C ALA A 88 13.34 41.03 68.59
N ASN A 89 13.07 42.24 68.10
CA ASN A 89 13.20 42.58 66.68
C ASN A 89 14.64 42.41 66.17
N VAL A 90 15.65 42.76 66.97
CA VAL A 90 17.07 42.55 66.61
C VAL A 90 17.36 41.05 66.41
N ARG A 91 16.96 40.19 67.35
CA ARG A 91 17.12 38.73 67.22
C ARG A 91 16.42 38.19 65.98
N GLN A 92 15.23 38.70 65.67
CA GLN A 92 14.51 38.29 64.46
C GLN A 92 15.20 38.79 63.19
N ALA A 93 15.72 40.02 63.19
CA ALA A 93 16.51 40.58 62.08
C ALA A 93 17.83 39.81 61.85
N ASP A 94 18.46 39.30 62.91
CA ASP A 94 19.62 38.40 62.79
C ASP A 94 19.26 37.09 62.10
N ALA A 95 18.16 36.46 62.53
CA ALA A 95 17.68 35.21 61.94
C ALA A 95 17.27 35.39 60.47
N LEU A 96 16.58 36.49 60.13
CA LEU A 96 16.19 36.80 58.76
C LEU A 96 17.41 37.08 57.87
N GLN A 97 18.40 37.84 58.35
CA GLN A 97 19.65 38.05 57.61
C GLN A 97 20.37 36.73 57.37
N ALA A 98 20.45 35.85 58.38
CA ALA A 98 21.10 34.55 58.23
C ALA A 98 20.39 33.64 57.21
N ASP A 99 19.04 33.62 57.19
CA ASP A 99 18.27 32.88 56.19
C ASP A 99 18.52 33.42 54.76
N VAL A 100 18.56 34.75 54.60
CA VAL A 100 18.91 35.38 53.32
C VAL A 100 20.35 35.05 52.91
N ASP A 101 21.30 35.12 53.84
CA ASP A 101 22.72 34.85 53.56
C ASP A 101 22.94 33.39 53.12
N ALA A 102 22.23 32.44 53.72
CA ALA A 102 22.30 31.02 53.35
C ALA A 102 21.64 30.71 52.00
N ASN A 103 20.57 31.43 51.64
CA ASN A 103 19.74 31.09 50.48
C ASN A 103 19.92 32.03 49.27
N LEU A 104 20.72 33.09 49.38
CA LEU A 104 20.96 34.02 48.27
C LEU A 104 21.98 33.44 47.28
N LEU A 105 21.44 32.86 46.19
CA LEU A 105 22.22 32.24 45.11
C LEU A 105 22.77 33.22 44.07
N ASN A 106 22.18 34.43 43.96
CA ASN A 106 22.56 35.37 42.91
C ASN A 106 23.80 36.18 43.32
N ALA A 107 24.95 35.82 42.75
CA ALA A 107 26.23 36.50 43.00
C ALA A 107 26.20 38.01 42.71
N LYS A 108 25.43 38.46 41.70
CA LYS A 108 25.30 39.90 41.39
C LYS A 108 24.51 40.66 42.45
N VAL A 109 23.60 40.00 43.14
CA VAL A 109 22.82 40.61 44.23
C VAL A 109 23.57 40.52 45.56
N ARG A 110 24.37 39.47 45.76
CA ARG A 110 25.16 39.24 46.97
C ARG A 110 26.06 40.42 47.36
N VAL A 111 26.65 41.10 46.38
CA VAL A 111 27.47 42.31 46.62
C VAL A 111 26.71 43.37 47.43
N PHE A 112 25.39 43.53 47.22
CA PHE A 112 24.57 44.49 47.95
C PHE A 112 24.21 44.00 49.36
N LEU A 113 24.05 42.69 49.56
CA LEU A 113 23.89 42.10 50.89
C LEU A 113 25.15 42.30 51.72
N ASP A 114 26.32 42.02 51.13
CA ASP A 114 27.61 42.16 51.82
C ASP A 114 27.83 43.62 52.22
N ARG A 115 27.49 44.58 51.34
CA ARG A 115 27.51 46.00 51.67
C ARG A 115 26.59 46.37 52.84
N ALA A 116 25.39 45.81 52.90
CA ALA A 116 24.49 46.02 54.04
C ALA A 116 25.07 45.42 55.33
N LYS A 117 25.67 44.22 55.26
CA LYS A 117 26.33 43.54 56.40
C LYS A 117 27.52 44.34 56.93
N GLU A 118 28.33 44.95 56.05
CA GLU A 118 29.45 45.83 56.45
C GLU A 118 28.98 47.02 57.29
N LEU A 119 27.85 47.63 56.92
CA LEU A 119 27.31 48.82 57.61
C LEU A 119 26.57 48.46 58.91
N ARG A 120 26.07 47.23 59.01
CA ARG A 120 25.24 46.77 60.12
C ARG A 120 25.94 46.87 61.48
N GLY A 121 27.22 46.51 61.57
CA GLY A 121 27.95 46.55 62.84
C GLY A 121 28.05 47.97 63.44
N ALA A 122 28.29 48.96 62.59
CA ALA A 122 28.35 50.37 63.02
C ALA A 122 26.97 50.89 63.44
N TYR A 123 25.91 50.48 62.74
CA TYR A 123 24.52 50.77 63.08
C TYR A 123 24.13 50.15 64.42
N ASP A 124 24.38 48.86 64.62
CA ASP A 124 24.06 48.14 65.87
C ASP A 124 24.78 48.77 67.07
N GLY A 125 26.07 49.09 66.93
CA GLY A 125 26.83 49.76 67.99
C GLY A 125 26.31 51.17 68.31
N ALA A 126 25.83 51.92 67.31
CA ALA A 126 25.24 53.24 67.55
C ALA A 126 23.89 53.16 68.26
N ARG A 127 23.05 52.20 67.86
CA ARG A 127 21.77 51.91 68.52
C ARG A 127 21.98 51.59 70.00
N ASP A 128 22.93 50.69 70.28
CA ASP A 128 23.20 50.26 71.65
C ASP A 128 23.75 51.41 72.49
N ALA A 129 24.58 52.29 71.92
CA ALA A 129 25.05 53.51 72.59
C ALA A 129 23.92 54.49 72.95
N VAL A 130 22.87 54.62 72.11
CA VAL A 130 21.68 55.43 72.44
C VAL A 130 20.93 54.83 73.63
N LEU A 131 20.71 53.52 73.62
CA LEU A 131 20.01 52.83 74.70
C LEU A 131 20.79 52.93 76.03
N GLU A 132 22.11 52.69 76.01
CA GLU A 132 22.98 52.83 77.17
C GLU A 132 22.95 54.26 77.74
N ALA A 133 23.09 55.28 76.88
CA ALA A 133 23.06 56.67 77.33
C ALA A 133 21.71 57.08 77.92
N LYS A 134 20.61 56.56 77.35
CA LYS A 134 19.25 56.78 77.87
C LYS A 134 19.08 56.17 79.26
N LEU A 135 19.49 54.92 79.43
CA LEU A 135 19.39 54.20 80.70
C LEU A 135 20.31 54.77 81.79
N ALA A 136 21.48 55.29 81.39
CA ALA A 136 22.41 55.97 82.29
C ALA A 136 21.94 57.37 82.71
N GLY A 137 20.92 57.93 82.05
CA GLY A 137 20.43 59.28 82.33
C GLY A 137 21.41 60.39 82.00
N ASP A 138 22.25 60.21 80.97
CA ASP A 138 23.27 61.18 80.52
C ASP A 138 22.79 61.91 79.24
N PRO A 139 22.23 63.14 79.34
CA PRO A 139 21.65 63.84 78.20
C PRO A 139 22.69 64.24 77.15
N ALA A 140 23.90 64.59 77.58
CA ALA A 140 24.96 65.02 76.65
C ALA A 140 25.45 63.83 75.82
N ARG A 141 25.66 62.67 76.47
CA ARG A 141 26.00 61.43 75.77
C ARG A 141 24.85 60.93 74.89
N LEU A 142 23.60 61.08 75.34
CA LEU A 142 22.41 60.70 74.56
C LEU A 142 22.28 61.53 73.27
N GLU A 143 22.47 62.84 73.36
CA GLU A 143 22.42 63.74 72.21
C GLU A 143 23.49 63.39 71.16
N GLN A 144 24.71 63.14 71.62
CA GLN A 144 25.82 62.73 70.76
C GLN A 144 25.58 61.33 70.16
N ALA A 145 25.12 60.37 70.96
CA ALA A 145 24.84 59.01 70.49
C ALA A 145 23.73 59.00 69.43
N TYR A 146 22.68 59.82 69.61
CA TYR A 146 21.55 59.85 68.68
C TYR A 146 21.87 60.60 67.38
N HIS A 147 22.20 61.90 67.44
CA HIS A 147 22.33 62.72 66.22
C HIS A 147 23.65 62.51 65.48
N VAL A 148 24.76 62.33 66.22
CA VAL A 148 26.09 62.24 65.60
C VAL A 148 26.43 60.81 65.19
N GLN A 149 25.96 59.80 65.94
CA GLN A 149 26.29 58.40 65.65
C GLN A 149 25.12 57.64 65.02
N PHE A 150 23.96 57.60 65.66
CA PHE A 150 22.86 56.73 65.25
C PHE A 150 22.22 57.19 63.93
N VAL A 151 21.70 58.42 63.85
CA VAL A 151 21.00 58.94 62.66
C VAL A 151 21.78 58.74 61.34
N PRO A 152 23.07 59.16 61.21
CA PRO A 152 23.78 58.98 59.95
C PRO A 152 24.07 57.51 59.63
N ARG A 153 24.31 56.66 60.63
CA ARG A 153 24.57 55.22 60.42
C ARG A 153 23.29 54.45 60.09
N ALA A 154 22.16 54.82 60.70
CA ALA A 154 20.83 54.31 60.35
C ALA A 154 20.49 54.62 58.90
N HIS A 155 20.59 55.89 58.48
CA HIS A 155 20.37 56.26 57.08
C HIS A 155 21.27 55.51 56.09
N ALA A 156 22.56 55.33 56.42
CA ALA A 156 23.48 54.59 55.55
C ALA A 156 23.08 53.11 55.44
N PHE A 157 22.71 52.47 56.54
CA PHE A 157 22.30 51.06 56.57
C PHE A 157 20.95 50.84 55.89
N GLU A 158 19.95 51.68 56.16
CA GLU A 158 18.64 51.65 55.50
C GLU A 158 18.76 51.85 53.98
N ALA A 159 19.61 52.76 53.52
CA ALA A 159 19.88 52.97 52.10
C ALA A 159 20.50 51.72 51.46
N ALA A 160 21.46 51.09 52.13
CA ALA A 160 22.08 49.85 51.64
C ALA A 160 21.07 48.68 51.59
N LEU A 161 20.23 48.53 52.63
CA LEU A 161 19.15 47.53 52.66
C LEU A 161 18.10 47.77 51.57
N THR A 162 17.76 49.03 51.32
CA THR A 162 16.81 49.41 50.28
C THR A 162 17.36 49.08 48.89
N GLU A 163 18.64 49.40 48.63
CA GLU A 163 19.28 49.03 47.36
C GLU A 163 19.40 47.51 47.20
N PHE A 164 19.75 46.78 48.26
CA PHE A 164 19.75 45.32 48.26
C PHE A 164 18.36 44.75 47.92
N ALA A 165 17.31 45.21 48.61
CA ALA A 165 15.93 44.78 48.37
C ALA A 165 15.48 45.07 46.92
N LYS A 166 15.83 46.25 46.38
CA LYS A 166 15.53 46.64 45.00
C LYS A 166 16.23 45.75 43.98
N ARG A 167 17.51 45.42 44.21
CA ARG A 167 18.30 44.53 43.34
C ARG A 167 17.78 43.10 43.39
N GLN A 168 17.41 42.63 44.58
CA GLN A 168 16.76 41.33 44.76
C GLN A 168 15.42 41.27 44.02
N GLY A 169 14.55 42.28 44.16
CA GLY A 169 13.27 42.34 43.44
C GLY A 169 13.43 42.36 41.92
N THR A 170 14.39 43.12 41.41
CA THR A 170 14.71 43.16 39.96
C THR A 170 15.21 41.80 39.47
N ALA A 171 16.07 41.13 40.25
CA ALA A 171 16.57 39.80 39.92
C ALA A 171 15.44 38.75 39.90
N THR A 172 14.55 38.76 40.90
CA THR A 172 13.37 37.87 40.96
C THR A 172 12.46 38.08 39.74
N ALA A 173 12.17 39.33 39.37
CA ALA A 173 11.39 39.64 38.17
C ALA A 173 12.08 39.12 36.89
N GLY A 174 13.41 39.25 36.80
CA GLY A 174 14.20 38.70 35.71
C GLY A 174 14.08 37.19 35.56
N VAL A 175 14.05 36.43 36.67
CA VAL A 175 13.79 34.97 36.64
C VAL A 175 12.41 34.68 36.06
N GLY A 176 11.38 35.43 36.47
CA GLY A 176 10.02 35.31 35.93
C GLY A 176 9.97 35.54 34.40
N THR A 177 10.62 36.60 33.90
CA THR A 177 10.70 36.85 32.45
C THR A 177 11.45 35.75 31.69
N THR A 178 12.48 35.16 32.30
CA THR A 178 13.25 34.06 31.70
C THR A 178 12.40 32.82 31.55
N ILE A 179 11.55 32.52 32.53
CA ILE A 179 10.58 31.42 32.47
C ILE A 179 9.61 31.64 31.30
N LEU A 180 8.98 32.81 31.20
CA LEU A 180 8.04 33.12 30.11
C LEU A 180 8.68 33.03 28.73
N LYS A 181 9.90 33.54 28.58
CA LYS A 181 10.67 33.43 27.33
C LYS A 181 10.97 31.97 26.99
N SER A 182 11.42 31.17 27.96
CA SER A 182 11.70 29.74 27.79
C SER A 182 10.43 28.97 27.35
N TYR A 183 9.26 29.31 27.90
CA TYR A 183 7.98 28.74 27.45
C TYR A 183 7.67 29.09 25.99
N ALA A 184 7.81 30.35 25.59
CA ALA A 184 7.56 30.78 24.22
C ALA A 184 8.50 30.10 23.21
N GLU A 185 9.79 30.03 23.51
CA GLU A 185 10.80 29.33 22.69
C GLU A 185 10.49 27.84 22.58
N THR A 186 10.16 27.18 23.70
CA THR A 186 9.78 25.76 23.73
C THR A 186 8.57 25.50 22.85
N ARG A 187 7.54 26.34 22.93
CA ARG A 187 6.33 26.23 22.11
C ARG A 187 6.66 26.33 20.61
N ILE A 188 7.52 27.27 20.22
CA ILE A 188 7.93 27.42 18.81
C ILE A 188 8.69 26.19 18.33
N ILE A 189 9.64 25.68 19.13
CA ILE A 189 10.40 24.46 18.79
C ILE A 189 9.46 23.26 18.59
N LEU A 190 8.50 23.05 19.50
CA LEU A 190 7.53 21.96 19.39
C LEU A 190 6.63 22.11 18.16
N LEU A 191 6.19 23.33 17.84
CA LEU A 191 5.40 23.59 16.63
C LEU A 191 6.20 23.32 15.36
N VAL A 192 7.47 23.75 15.29
CA VAL A 192 8.35 23.49 14.15
C VAL A 192 8.57 21.99 13.96
N LEU A 193 8.85 21.26 15.05
CA LEU A 193 9.00 19.80 14.99
C LEU A 193 7.70 19.10 14.58
N ALA A 194 6.54 19.55 15.08
CA ALA A 194 5.25 19.00 14.69
C ALA A 194 4.95 19.22 13.20
N VAL A 195 5.16 20.44 12.69
CA VAL A 195 4.99 20.76 11.27
C VAL A 195 5.96 19.94 10.41
N ALA A 196 7.22 19.80 10.82
CA ALA A 196 8.20 18.98 10.13
C ALA A 196 7.79 17.50 10.10
N ALA A 197 7.28 16.95 11.21
CA ALA A 197 6.79 15.58 11.28
C ALA A 197 5.59 15.36 10.35
N VAL A 198 4.63 16.29 10.32
CA VAL A 198 3.47 16.22 9.40
C VAL A 198 3.92 16.33 7.94
N ALA A 199 4.81 17.27 7.62
CA ALA A 199 5.31 17.46 6.26
C ALA A 199 6.07 16.23 5.75
N LEU A 200 6.94 15.65 6.58
CA LEU A 200 7.66 14.41 6.26
C LEU A 200 6.70 13.22 6.16
N GLY A 201 5.74 13.10 7.07
CA GLY A 201 4.70 12.07 7.02
C GLY A 201 3.88 12.13 5.73
N ALA A 202 3.42 13.32 5.34
CA ALA A 202 2.71 13.55 4.08
C ALA A 202 3.60 13.25 2.86
N GLY A 203 4.88 13.66 2.90
CA GLY A 203 5.86 13.36 1.85
C GLY A 203 6.09 11.85 1.68
N PHE A 204 6.25 11.12 2.78
CA PHE A 204 6.38 9.66 2.75
C PHE A 204 5.08 8.97 2.31
N ALA A 205 3.92 9.43 2.76
CA ALA A 205 2.62 8.90 2.31
C ALA A 205 2.44 9.06 0.79
N TRP A 206 2.71 10.26 0.26
CA TRP A 206 2.69 10.52 -1.18
C TRP A 206 3.68 9.63 -1.94
N PHE A 207 4.90 9.49 -1.42
CA PHE A 207 5.94 8.64 -2.00
C PHE A 207 5.55 7.15 -2.00
N ILE A 208 5.00 6.63 -0.90
CA ILE A 208 4.53 5.24 -0.77
C ILE A 208 3.37 4.99 -1.74
N THR A 209 2.36 5.85 -1.77
CA THR A 209 1.22 5.74 -2.69
C THR A 209 1.67 5.70 -4.15
N ARG A 210 2.61 6.58 -4.53
CA ARG A 210 3.12 6.62 -5.91
C ARG A 210 4.02 5.44 -6.25
N SER A 211 4.77 4.90 -5.29
CA SER A 211 5.75 3.84 -5.54
C SER A 211 5.22 2.41 -5.36
N ILE A 212 4.11 2.23 -4.64
CA ILE A 212 3.53 0.92 -4.33
C ILE A 212 2.09 0.84 -4.83
N THR A 213 1.21 1.72 -4.36
CA THR A 213 -0.23 1.65 -4.67
C THR A 213 -0.53 1.85 -6.16
N ALA A 214 0.13 2.80 -6.82
CA ALA A 214 -0.11 3.04 -8.25
C ALA A 214 0.33 1.86 -9.15
N PRO A 215 1.53 1.27 -9.01
CA PRO A 215 1.89 0.08 -9.78
C PRO A 215 1.05 -1.17 -9.43
N LEU A 216 0.64 -1.34 -8.17
CA LEU A 216 -0.27 -2.43 -7.79
C LEU A 216 -1.65 -2.29 -8.46
N ARG A 217 -2.19 -1.07 -8.55
CA ARG A 217 -3.43 -0.84 -9.30
C ARG A 217 -3.27 -1.24 -10.78
N HIS A 218 -2.12 -0.92 -11.39
CA HIS A 218 -1.85 -1.33 -12.75
C HIS A 218 -1.74 -2.86 -12.91
N ALA A 219 -1.18 -3.56 -11.91
CA ALA A 219 -1.18 -5.02 -11.88
C ALA A 219 -2.61 -5.60 -11.86
N VAL A 220 -3.52 -4.98 -11.10
CA VAL A 220 -4.94 -5.35 -11.08
C VAL A 220 -5.60 -5.11 -12.44
N GLU A 221 -5.39 -3.94 -13.06
CA GLU A 221 -5.90 -3.63 -14.42
C GLU A 221 -5.40 -4.61 -15.50
N VAL A 222 -4.18 -5.13 -15.36
CA VAL A 222 -3.65 -6.18 -16.25
C VAL A 222 -4.37 -7.51 -15.99
N ALA A 223 -4.54 -7.89 -14.73
CA ALA A 223 -5.20 -9.15 -14.37
C ALA A 223 -6.69 -9.16 -14.81
N GLU A 224 -7.41 -8.06 -14.65
CA GLU A 224 -8.79 -7.90 -15.13
C GLU A 224 -8.89 -8.07 -16.65
N ARG A 225 -8.01 -7.42 -17.43
CA ARG A 225 -7.98 -7.59 -18.88
C ARG A 225 -7.70 -9.04 -19.31
N VAL A 226 -6.78 -9.72 -18.63
CA VAL A 226 -6.53 -11.14 -18.88
C VAL A 226 -7.77 -11.99 -18.56
N ALA A 227 -8.50 -11.67 -17.48
CA ALA A 227 -9.74 -12.35 -17.12
C ALA A 227 -10.85 -12.13 -18.17
N ASP A 228 -10.90 -10.96 -18.79
CA ASP A 228 -11.82 -10.62 -19.88
C ASP A 228 -11.37 -11.19 -21.25
N GLY A 229 -10.21 -11.86 -21.31
CA GLY A 229 -9.65 -12.44 -22.54
C GLY A 229 -8.88 -11.46 -23.43
N ASP A 230 -8.66 -10.22 -22.98
CA ASP A 230 -7.78 -9.26 -23.65
C ASP A 230 -6.30 -9.53 -23.29
N LEU A 231 -5.65 -10.31 -24.16
CA LEU A 231 -4.24 -10.65 -24.05
C LEU A 231 -3.32 -9.69 -24.83
N GLY A 232 -3.88 -8.66 -25.46
CA GLY A 232 -3.12 -7.68 -26.26
C GLY A 232 -2.29 -6.70 -25.43
N SER A 233 -2.43 -6.75 -24.09
CA SER A 233 -1.77 -5.81 -23.19
C SER A 233 -0.25 -6.00 -23.11
N ARG A 234 0.50 -4.90 -23.25
CA ARG A 234 1.94 -4.89 -23.00
C ARG A 234 2.20 -4.65 -21.52
N VAL A 235 2.67 -5.68 -20.82
CA VAL A 235 3.01 -5.61 -19.39
C VAL A 235 4.47 -5.20 -19.24
N GLU A 236 4.73 -3.96 -18.84
CA GLU A 236 6.09 -3.46 -18.59
C GLU A 236 6.41 -3.48 -17.09
N ALA A 237 7.35 -4.34 -16.68
CA ALA A 237 7.90 -4.31 -15.33
C ALA A 237 9.01 -3.24 -15.24
N ARG A 238 8.85 -2.26 -14.33
CA ARG A 238 9.87 -1.24 -14.05
C ARG A 238 10.31 -1.30 -12.60
N GLY A 239 11.58 -1.60 -12.36
CA GLY A 239 12.17 -1.62 -11.02
C GLY A 239 12.85 -2.95 -10.70
N ARG A 240 13.20 -3.15 -9.43
CA ARG A 240 13.78 -4.39 -8.89
C ARG A 240 13.15 -4.81 -7.57
N ASP A 241 12.02 -4.19 -7.21
CA ASP A 241 11.28 -4.48 -5.98
C ASP A 241 10.25 -5.60 -6.21
N GLU A 242 9.53 -5.96 -5.15
CA GLU A 242 8.49 -6.99 -5.18
C GLU A 242 7.37 -6.66 -6.18
N VAL A 243 7.09 -5.38 -6.42
CA VAL A 243 6.05 -4.97 -7.39
C VAL A 243 6.54 -5.19 -8.83
N ALA A 244 7.81 -4.91 -9.11
CA ALA A 244 8.41 -5.24 -10.41
C ALA A 244 8.40 -6.74 -10.68
N GLN A 245 8.71 -7.57 -9.66
CA GLN A 245 8.65 -9.03 -9.78
C GLN A 245 7.23 -9.54 -10.06
N LEU A 246 6.22 -8.96 -9.41
CA LEU A 246 4.82 -9.25 -9.68
C LEU A 246 4.43 -8.90 -11.13
N MET A 247 4.80 -7.71 -11.60
CA MET A 247 4.53 -7.26 -12.97
C MET A 247 5.22 -8.17 -14.01
N GLU A 248 6.45 -8.61 -13.74
CA GLU A 248 7.17 -9.54 -14.62
C GLU A 248 6.49 -10.92 -14.66
N ALA A 249 6.02 -11.42 -13.52
CA ALA A 249 5.25 -12.66 -13.46
C ALA A 249 3.92 -12.56 -14.24
N LEU A 250 3.17 -11.46 -14.09
CA LEU A 250 1.96 -11.19 -14.86
C LEU A 250 2.23 -11.10 -16.36
N GLY A 251 3.35 -10.46 -16.76
CA GLY A 251 3.74 -10.38 -18.17
C GLY A 251 4.02 -11.74 -18.79
N ARG A 252 4.74 -12.62 -18.07
CA ARG A 252 4.96 -14.01 -18.51
C ARG A 252 3.65 -14.80 -18.60
N MET A 253 2.75 -14.63 -17.64
CA MET A 253 1.42 -15.26 -17.67
C MET A 253 0.62 -14.82 -18.91
N ASN A 254 0.56 -13.51 -19.20
CA ASN A 254 -0.15 -12.99 -20.37
C ASN A 254 0.43 -13.54 -21.69
N ALA A 255 1.76 -13.55 -21.83
CA ALA A 255 2.43 -14.07 -23.03
C ALA A 255 2.17 -15.56 -23.26
N ASN A 256 2.19 -16.36 -22.18
CA ASN A 256 1.91 -17.80 -22.27
C ASN A 256 0.44 -18.06 -22.65
N LEU A 257 -0.51 -17.33 -22.06
CA LEU A 257 -1.91 -17.43 -22.42
C LEU A 257 -2.16 -17.03 -23.89
N ALA A 258 -1.51 -15.96 -24.36
CA ALA A 258 -1.64 -15.52 -25.75
C ALA A 258 -1.13 -16.59 -26.74
N THR A 259 -0.04 -17.26 -26.38
CA THR A 259 0.51 -18.37 -27.16
C THR A 259 -0.46 -19.55 -27.22
N ILE A 260 -1.04 -19.95 -26.08
CA ILE A 260 -2.01 -21.05 -26.00
C ILE A 260 -3.26 -20.73 -26.84
N VAL A 261 -3.83 -19.52 -26.70
CA VAL A 261 -5.00 -19.11 -27.48
C VAL A 261 -4.69 -19.06 -28.98
N GLY A 262 -3.49 -18.60 -29.37
CA GLY A 262 -3.02 -18.62 -30.75
C GLY A 262 -2.97 -20.04 -31.31
N GLN A 263 -2.38 -20.98 -30.58
CA GLN A 263 -2.31 -22.39 -30.97
C GLN A 263 -3.70 -23.03 -31.12
N VAL A 264 -4.64 -22.72 -30.21
CA VAL A 264 -6.02 -23.20 -30.31
C VAL A 264 -6.71 -22.64 -31.55
N ARG A 265 -6.54 -21.34 -31.85
CA ARG A 265 -7.12 -20.71 -33.04
C ARG A 265 -6.58 -21.32 -34.32
N ASP A 266 -5.26 -21.53 -34.41
CA ASP A 266 -4.63 -22.13 -35.58
C ASP A 266 -5.07 -23.59 -35.77
N GLY A 267 -5.20 -24.35 -34.67
CA GLY A 267 -5.79 -25.69 -34.68
C GLY A 267 -7.25 -25.71 -35.15
N SER A 268 -8.09 -24.77 -34.68
CA SER A 268 -9.47 -24.63 -35.15
C SER A 268 -9.56 -24.26 -36.64
N ALA A 269 -8.65 -23.41 -37.13
CA ALA A 269 -8.59 -23.06 -38.55
C ALA A 269 -8.21 -24.28 -39.42
N ALA A 270 -7.26 -25.10 -38.97
CA ALA A 270 -6.91 -26.34 -39.63
C ALA A 270 -8.08 -27.34 -39.68
N ILE A 271 -8.83 -27.46 -38.57
CA ILE A 271 -10.05 -28.30 -38.53
C ILE A 271 -11.11 -27.77 -39.49
N ALA A 272 -11.35 -26.45 -39.52
CA ALA A 272 -12.31 -25.84 -40.43
C ALA A 272 -11.93 -26.09 -41.90
N GLN A 273 -10.66 -25.94 -42.26
CA GLN A 273 -10.16 -26.23 -43.61
C GLN A 273 -10.37 -27.71 -43.97
N ALA A 274 -9.92 -28.64 -43.12
CA ALA A 274 -10.10 -30.07 -43.34
C ALA A 274 -11.58 -30.45 -43.46
N SER A 275 -12.46 -29.80 -42.67
CA SER A 275 -13.91 -30.01 -42.75
C SER A 275 -14.48 -29.53 -44.08
N GLY A 276 -13.97 -28.43 -44.63
CA GLY A 276 -14.33 -27.94 -45.98
C GLY A 276 -13.87 -28.88 -47.09
N GLU A 277 -12.66 -29.43 -46.99
CA GLU A 277 -12.13 -30.44 -47.92
C GLU A 277 -12.97 -31.73 -47.88
N ILE A 278 -13.34 -32.20 -46.68
CA ILE A 278 -14.24 -33.35 -46.51
C ILE A 278 -15.59 -33.06 -47.15
N ALA A 279 -16.20 -31.90 -46.89
CA ALA A 279 -17.49 -31.55 -47.45
C ALA A 279 -17.46 -31.55 -49.00
N SER A 280 -16.43 -30.95 -49.60
CA SER A 280 -16.22 -30.96 -51.05
C SER A 280 -16.03 -32.38 -51.59
N GLY A 281 -15.21 -33.20 -50.92
CA GLY A 281 -14.97 -34.59 -51.32
C GLY A 281 -16.24 -35.44 -51.21
N ASN A 282 -17.07 -35.20 -50.20
CA ASN A 282 -18.34 -35.90 -50.02
C ASN A 282 -19.35 -35.53 -51.11
N GLN A 283 -19.33 -34.28 -51.58
CA GLN A 283 -20.18 -33.83 -52.68
C GLN A 283 -19.76 -34.40 -54.04
N ASP A 284 -18.45 -34.48 -54.31
CA ASP A 284 -17.92 -35.19 -55.49
C ASP A 284 -18.33 -36.68 -55.46
N LEU A 285 -18.13 -37.34 -54.31
CA LEU A 285 -18.52 -38.74 -54.13
C LEU A 285 -20.03 -38.95 -54.34
N SER A 286 -20.87 -38.06 -53.81
CA SER A 286 -22.32 -38.11 -54.02
C SER A 286 -22.66 -38.02 -55.50
N SER A 287 -22.07 -37.07 -56.24
CA SER A 287 -22.32 -36.89 -57.67
C SER A 287 -21.89 -38.10 -58.51
N ARG A 288 -20.75 -38.70 -58.17
CA ARG A 288 -20.25 -39.94 -58.80
C ARG A 288 -21.13 -41.12 -58.48
N THR A 289 -21.68 -41.20 -57.27
CA THR A 289 -22.61 -42.24 -56.85
C THR A 289 -23.93 -42.11 -57.62
N GLU A 290 -24.45 -40.90 -57.81
CA GLU A 290 -25.63 -40.63 -58.65
C GLU A 290 -25.39 -41.03 -60.12
N GLN A 291 -24.23 -40.66 -60.68
CA GLN A 291 -23.86 -41.04 -62.05
C GLN A 291 -23.74 -42.57 -62.19
N GLN A 292 -23.10 -43.23 -61.22
CA GLN A 292 -22.96 -44.69 -61.21
C GLN A 292 -24.31 -45.41 -61.08
N ALA A 293 -25.23 -44.87 -60.27
CA ALA A 293 -26.60 -45.37 -60.20
C ALA A 293 -27.30 -45.26 -61.56
N GLY A 294 -27.16 -44.12 -62.26
CA GLY A 294 -27.70 -43.95 -63.61
C GLY A 294 -27.11 -44.92 -64.64
N SER A 295 -25.80 -45.16 -64.63
CA SER A 295 -25.18 -46.18 -65.51
C SER A 295 -25.64 -47.60 -65.19
N LEU A 296 -25.91 -47.91 -63.92
CA LEU A 296 -26.48 -49.19 -63.52
C LEU A 296 -27.94 -49.34 -63.98
N GLU A 297 -28.74 -48.27 -63.94
CA GLU A 297 -30.09 -48.27 -64.51
C GLU A 297 -30.07 -48.52 -66.03
N GLU A 298 -29.17 -47.87 -66.77
CA GLU A 298 -29.02 -48.08 -68.21
C GLU A 298 -28.54 -49.49 -68.54
N THR A 299 -27.63 -50.03 -67.72
CA THR A 299 -27.17 -51.43 -67.84
C THR A 299 -28.33 -52.40 -67.57
N ALA A 300 -29.15 -52.15 -66.56
CA ALA A 300 -30.31 -52.97 -66.25
C ALA A 300 -31.34 -52.94 -67.40
N ALA A 301 -31.63 -51.77 -67.95
CA ALA A 301 -32.52 -51.62 -69.12
C ALA A 301 -31.96 -52.36 -70.35
N SER A 302 -30.66 -52.25 -70.62
CA SER A 302 -29.99 -52.98 -71.70
C SER A 302 -30.06 -54.50 -71.50
N MET A 303 -29.97 -54.97 -70.25
CA MET A 303 -30.12 -56.38 -69.90
C MET A 303 -31.57 -56.86 -70.09
N GLU A 304 -32.58 -56.03 -69.81
CA GLU A 304 -33.98 -56.33 -70.13
C GLU A 304 -34.20 -56.47 -71.64
N GLU A 305 -33.66 -55.53 -72.44
CA GLU A 305 -33.74 -55.57 -73.89
C GLU A 305 -33.02 -56.80 -74.47
N LEU A 306 -31.80 -57.08 -74.01
CA LEU A 306 -31.07 -58.30 -74.37
C LEU A 306 -31.84 -59.57 -74.02
N THR A 307 -32.45 -59.61 -72.83
CA THR A 307 -33.27 -60.76 -72.40
C THR A 307 -34.47 -60.95 -73.33
N SER A 308 -35.11 -59.84 -73.76
CA SER A 308 -36.18 -59.87 -74.74
C SER A 308 -35.71 -60.40 -76.09
N THR A 309 -34.57 -59.92 -76.61
CA THR A 309 -33.98 -60.40 -77.87
C THR A 309 -33.59 -61.88 -77.78
N VAL A 310 -33.00 -62.34 -76.68
CA VAL A 310 -32.66 -63.75 -76.46
C VAL A 310 -33.92 -64.62 -76.45
N ARG A 311 -34.99 -64.16 -75.80
CA ARG A 311 -36.30 -64.84 -75.81
C ARG A 311 -36.86 -64.92 -77.22
N GLN A 312 -36.76 -63.84 -78.00
CA GLN A 312 -37.19 -63.79 -79.39
C GLN A 312 -36.36 -64.73 -80.28
N ASN A 313 -35.04 -64.75 -80.12
CA ASN A 313 -34.14 -65.67 -80.83
C ASN A 313 -34.44 -67.13 -80.51
N THR A 314 -34.74 -67.44 -79.25
CA THR A 314 -35.16 -68.79 -78.83
C THR A 314 -36.44 -69.21 -79.56
N GLU A 315 -37.41 -68.30 -79.69
CA GLU A 315 -38.65 -68.55 -80.42
C GLU A 315 -38.42 -68.68 -81.93
N HIS A 316 -37.55 -67.85 -82.53
CA HIS A 316 -37.11 -68.01 -83.91
C HIS A 316 -36.44 -69.37 -84.16
N ALA A 317 -35.55 -69.81 -83.26
CA ALA A 317 -34.89 -71.11 -83.36
C ALA A 317 -35.91 -72.26 -83.25
N ARG A 318 -36.89 -72.17 -82.33
CA ARG A 318 -37.99 -73.15 -82.25
C ARG A 318 -38.81 -73.21 -83.53
N ARG A 319 -39.18 -72.06 -84.10
CA ARG A 319 -39.90 -71.99 -85.38
C ARG A 319 -39.09 -72.57 -86.52
N ALA A 320 -37.81 -72.21 -86.62
CA ALA A 320 -36.91 -72.75 -87.64
C ALA A 320 -36.75 -74.26 -87.52
N ASN A 321 -36.61 -74.79 -86.30
CA ASN A 321 -36.56 -76.22 -86.04
C ASN A 321 -37.88 -76.92 -86.44
N GLY A 322 -39.03 -76.31 -86.14
CA GLY A 322 -40.33 -76.81 -86.59
C GLY A 322 -40.47 -76.84 -88.12
N LEU A 323 -40.01 -75.78 -88.79
CA LEU A 323 -40.00 -75.69 -90.24
C LEU A 323 -39.07 -76.74 -90.87
N ALA A 324 -37.88 -76.92 -90.31
CA ALA A 324 -36.93 -77.95 -90.73
C ALA A 324 -37.48 -79.37 -90.53
N ALA A 325 -38.15 -79.64 -89.41
CA ALA A 325 -38.83 -80.92 -89.18
C ALA A 325 -39.97 -81.16 -90.18
N SER A 326 -40.74 -80.12 -90.52
CA SER A 326 -41.79 -80.20 -91.54
C SER A 326 -41.21 -80.46 -92.93
N ALA A 327 -40.13 -79.75 -93.32
CA ALA A 327 -39.43 -79.97 -94.58
C ALA A 327 -38.82 -81.38 -94.66
N ALA A 328 -38.24 -81.88 -93.57
CA ALA A 328 -37.76 -83.26 -93.47
C ALA A 328 -38.91 -84.28 -93.61
N GLY A 329 -40.09 -83.98 -93.06
CA GLY A 329 -41.31 -84.76 -93.27
C GLY A 329 -41.74 -84.83 -94.74
N VAL A 330 -41.80 -83.68 -95.42
CA VAL A 330 -42.12 -83.59 -96.87
C VAL A 330 -41.07 -84.31 -97.72
N ALA A 331 -39.78 -84.16 -97.40
CA ALA A 331 -38.71 -84.89 -98.08
C ALA A 331 -38.84 -86.41 -97.85
N GLY A 332 -39.28 -86.84 -96.66
CA GLY A 332 -39.58 -88.24 -96.35
C GLY A 332 -40.75 -88.81 -97.16
N GLU A 333 -41.85 -88.05 -97.33
CA GLU A 333 -42.95 -88.43 -98.24
C GLU A 333 -42.51 -88.44 -99.71
N GLY A 334 -41.71 -87.46 -100.12
CA GLY A 334 -41.07 -87.43 -101.44
C GLY A 334 -40.20 -88.66 -101.69
N GLY A 335 -39.43 -89.10 -100.69
CA GLY A 335 -38.65 -90.32 -100.73
C GLY A 335 -39.51 -91.57 -100.96
N LYS A 336 -40.66 -91.68 -100.28
CA LYS A 336 -41.61 -92.79 -100.49
C LYS A 336 -42.18 -92.80 -101.91
N MET A 337 -42.54 -91.63 -102.46
CA MET A 337 -43.00 -91.53 -103.84
C MET A 337 -41.92 -91.94 -104.85
N VAL A 338 -40.66 -91.58 -104.61
CA VAL A 338 -39.53 -92.00 -105.46
C VAL A 338 -39.31 -93.51 -105.37
N ASP A 339 -39.38 -94.11 -104.17
CA ASP A 339 -39.33 -95.57 -104.00
C ASP A 339 -40.46 -96.29 -104.75
N GLU A 340 -41.68 -95.74 -104.74
CA GLU A 340 -42.82 -96.27 -105.49
C GLU A 340 -42.60 -96.21 -107.03
N VAL A 341 -41.97 -95.13 -107.51
CA VAL A 341 -41.58 -94.97 -108.92
C VAL A 341 -40.48 -95.97 -109.30
N VAL A 342 -39.46 -96.18 -108.45
CA VAL A 342 -38.41 -97.19 -108.66
C VAL A 342 -39.01 -98.60 -108.67
N GLY A 343 -39.92 -98.90 -107.74
CA GLY A 343 -40.67 -100.15 -107.74
C GLY A 343 -41.49 -100.36 -109.01
N THR A 344 -42.06 -99.28 -109.57
CA THR A 344 -42.78 -99.32 -110.84
C THR A 344 -41.84 -99.51 -112.04
N MET A 345 -40.67 -98.85 -112.05
CA MET A 345 -39.63 -99.10 -113.05
C MET A 345 -39.09 -100.53 -113.00
N GLY A 346 -38.93 -101.13 -111.82
CA GLY A 346 -38.57 -102.54 -111.68
C GLY A 346 -39.62 -103.50 -112.25
N ARG A 347 -40.92 -103.15 -112.15
CA ARG A 347 -41.99 -103.90 -112.82
C ARG A 347 -41.98 -103.74 -114.35
N ILE A 348 -41.60 -102.57 -114.86
CA ILE A 348 -41.44 -102.31 -116.30
C ILE A 348 -40.24 -103.09 -116.85
N ASP A 349 -39.12 -103.12 -116.14
CA ASP A 349 -37.93 -103.90 -116.49
C ASP A 349 -38.24 -105.40 -116.56
N ALA A 350 -38.90 -105.94 -115.53
CA ALA A 350 -39.36 -107.32 -115.53
C ALA A 350 -40.36 -107.62 -116.66
N SER A 351 -41.22 -106.66 -117.02
CA SER A 351 -42.15 -106.79 -118.15
C SER A 351 -41.42 -106.74 -119.50
N SER A 352 -40.35 -105.94 -119.61
CA SER A 352 -39.51 -105.83 -120.80
C SER A 352 -38.68 -107.11 -121.00
N GLN A 353 -38.16 -107.70 -119.92
CA GLN A 353 -37.47 -108.98 -119.96
C GLN A 353 -38.38 -110.12 -120.44
N ARG A 354 -39.65 -110.16 -120.00
CA ARG A 354 -40.65 -111.10 -120.55
C ARG A 354 -40.90 -110.89 -122.04
N ILE A 355 -40.87 -109.65 -122.54
CA ILE A 355 -40.99 -109.38 -123.98
C ILE A 355 -39.75 -109.92 -124.72
N VAL A 356 -38.55 -109.76 -124.17
CA VAL A 356 -37.31 -110.33 -124.73
C VAL A 356 -37.37 -111.86 -124.76
N ASP A 357 -37.86 -112.51 -123.69
CA ASP A 357 -38.05 -113.97 -123.64
C ASP A 357 -39.07 -114.44 -124.70
N ILE A 358 -40.13 -113.66 -124.96
CA ILE A 358 -41.10 -113.96 -126.04
C ILE A 358 -40.46 -113.80 -127.42
N ILE A 359 -39.65 -112.75 -127.64
CA ILE A 359 -38.94 -112.54 -128.92
C ILE A 359 -37.95 -113.69 -129.17
N GLY A 360 -37.24 -114.17 -128.14
CA GLY A 360 -36.32 -115.30 -128.24
C GLY A 360 -36.98 -116.61 -128.64
N VAL A 361 -38.26 -116.82 -128.30
CA VAL A 361 -39.03 -118.01 -128.73
C VAL A 361 -39.56 -117.85 -130.17
N ILE A 362 -39.79 -116.63 -130.64
CA ILE A 362 -40.28 -116.36 -132.01
C ILE A 362 -39.17 -116.60 -133.05
N ASP A 363 -37.91 -116.29 -132.74
CA ASP A 363 -36.77 -116.53 -133.65
C ASP A 363 -36.36 -118.01 -133.76
N GLY A 364 -36.84 -118.88 -132.86
CA GLY A 364 -36.59 -120.32 -132.91
C GLY A 364 -37.58 -121.11 -133.79
N ILE A 365 -38.62 -120.46 -134.34
CA ILE A 365 -39.68 -121.09 -135.16
C ILE A 365 -39.51 -120.77 -136.66
N ALA A 366 -38.55 -119.91 -137.04
CA ALA A 366 -38.14 -119.62 -138.42
C ALA A 366 -36.85 -120.38 -138.78
#